data_AF-A0A7C3USI1-F1
#
_entry.id   AF-A0A7C3USI1-F1
#
_cell.length_a   1.000
_cell.length_b   1.000
_cell.length_c   1.000
_cell.angle_alpha   90.00
_cell.angle_beta   90.00
_cell.angle_gamma   90.00
#
_symmetry.space_group_name_H-M   'P 1'
#
loop_
_entity.id
_entity.type
_entity.pdbx_description
1 polymer ?
#
loop_
_entity_poly.entity_id
_entity_poly.type
_entity_poly.pdbx_seq_one_letter_code
_entity_poly.pdbx_strand_id
1 'polypeptide(L)'
;MGHIEDILRKPYGKMCARANFLILTRQFVQPGQPRKIRESVQKDPDKLLDAVVHLTQYFVEEKGEYSSSIWPTLLKFSEASNLKIHKLSPTKDELFYLWSILLSGLPHRNMIVSLINVDEDCIEMLKEKLVSDVSFMQAIPELNREALLSSLNKQMLPITEYPAVLVFTLINYIAYKSKNSEKMSDICEFLETWGITEDSLVVVIRVPFRGEKSEVHFYSRLDIFFNKWYRDFFTSNMQFPDLGTFVSSLYVYHKDYREVSGSLLGKFLHYLLNGYVHGELLDRLITTKTEAFLKEKTYGVLRAKNFFSKITI
;
A
#
# COMPACT_ATOMS: atom_id res chain seq x y z
N MET A 1 0.46 -13.36 -20.87
CA MET A 1 1.80 -12.86 -21.27
C MET A 1 1.76 -11.41 -21.76
N GLY A 2 0.84 -11.03 -22.65
CA GLY A 2 0.75 -9.67 -23.22
C GLY A 2 0.86 -8.52 -22.22
N HIS A 3 0.09 -8.54 -21.12
CA HIS A 3 0.18 -7.49 -20.09
C HIS A 3 1.58 -7.31 -19.48
N ILE A 4 2.36 -8.38 -19.31
CA ILE A 4 3.74 -8.25 -18.78
C ILE A 4 4.62 -7.57 -19.83
N GLU A 5 4.51 -7.98 -21.10
CA GLU A 5 5.26 -7.33 -22.18
C GLU A 5 4.94 -5.84 -22.28
N ASP A 6 3.68 -5.46 -22.13
CA ASP A 6 3.25 -4.06 -22.13
C ASP A 6 3.84 -3.26 -20.96
N ILE A 7 3.87 -3.83 -19.75
CA ILE A 7 4.57 -3.23 -18.59
C ILE A 7 6.05 -3.01 -18.90
N LEU A 8 6.71 -3.97 -19.57
CA LEU A 8 8.15 -3.90 -19.85
C LEU A 8 8.52 -2.95 -21.00
N ARG A 9 7.54 -2.55 -21.84
CA ARG A 9 7.74 -1.53 -22.88
C ARG A 9 7.85 -0.12 -22.31
N LYS A 10 7.17 0.16 -21.19
CA LYS A 10 7.21 1.48 -20.54
C LYS A 10 8.46 1.60 -19.63
N PRO A 11 9.25 2.70 -19.68
CA PRO A 11 10.50 2.81 -18.92
C PRO A 11 10.32 2.66 -17.40
N TYR A 12 9.36 3.38 -16.80
CA TYR A 12 9.11 3.28 -15.36
C TYR A 12 8.38 1.99 -15.01
N GLY A 13 7.52 1.50 -15.91
CA GLY A 13 6.94 0.15 -15.85
C GLY A 13 8.00 -0.95 -15.69
N LYS A 14 8.98 -1.00 -16.59
CA LYS A 14 10.11 -1.95 -16.54
C LYS A 14 10.94 -1.81 -15.27
N MET A 15 11.20 -0.57 -14.85
CA MET A 15 11.97 -0.28 -13.65
C MET A 15 11.28 -0.82 -12.38
N CYS A 16 9.97 -0.54 -12.23
CA CYS A 16 9.15 -1.03 -11.12
C CYS A 16 9.01 -2.56 -11.16
N ALA A 17 8.78 -3.13 -12.35
CA ALA A 17 8.67 -4.58 -12.53
C ALA A 17 9.93 -5.31 -12.05
N ARG A 18 11.12 -4.81 -12.41
CA ARG A 18 12.39 -5.34 -11.89
C ARG A 18 12.49 -5.19 -10.37
N ALA A 19 12.13 -4.03 -9.83
CA ALA A 19 12.16 -3.77 -8.39
C ALA A 19 11.30 -4.78 -7.61
N ASN A 20 10.04 -4.91 -8.03
CA ASN A 20 9.07 -5.83 -7.44
C ASN A 20 9.52 -7.28 -7.56
N PHE A 21 10.02 -7.68 -8.73
CA PHE A 21 10.58 -9.01 -8.93
C PHE A 21 11.72 -9.31 -7.93
N LEU A 22 12.65 -8.37 -7.74
CA LEU A 22 13.74 -8.53 -6.79
C LEU A 22 13.25 -8.58 -5.33
N ILE A 23 12.20 -7.82 -4.97
CA ILE A 23 11.56 -7.87 -3.66
C ILE A 23 10.92 -9.26 -3.43
N LEU A 24 10.16 -9.76 -4.40
CA LEU A 24 9.43 -11.03 -4.32
C LEU A 24 10.36 -12.24 -4.28
N THR A 25 11.47 -12.19 -5.02
CA THR A 25 12.39 -13.32 -5.14
C THR A 25 13.52 -13.31 -4.10
N ARG A 26 13.58 -12.29 -3.23
CA ARG A 26 14.72 -12.11 -2.30
C ARG A 26 14.92 -13.24 -1.30
N GLN A 27 13.86 -13.98 -0.98
CA GLN A 27 13.88 -15.11 -0.06
C GLN A 27 14.47 -16.39 -0.65
N PHE A 28 14.75 -16.42 -1.96
CA PHE A 28 15.53 -17.49 -2.59
C PHE A 28 17.02 -17.34 -2.25
N VAL A 29 17.37 -17.58 -0.98
CA VAL A 29 18.72 -17.40 -0.42
C VAL A 29 19.59 -18.64 -0.65
N GLN A 30 18.98 -19.83 -0.64
CA GLN A 30 19.70 -21.09 -0.86
C GLN A 30 20.22 -21.19 -2.31
N PRO A 31 21.43 -21.73 -2.52
CA PRO A 31 21.95 -21.96 -3.86
C PRO A 31 21.01 -22.91 -4.63
N GLY A 32 20.45 -22.42 -5.74
CA GLY A 32 19.46 -23.13 -6.53
C GLY A 32 19.04 -22.34 -7.77
N GLN A 33 18.25 -22.96 -8.65
CA GLN A 33 17.78 -22.35 -9.89
C GLN A 33 17.04 -21.01 -9.68
N PRO A 34 16.13 -20.85 -8.70
CA PRO A 34 15.46 -19.56 -8.47
C PRO A 34 16.41 -18.42 -8.09
N ARG A 35 17.50 -18.71 -7.36
CA ARG A 35 18.52 -17.73 -7.02
C ARG A 35 19.31 -17.29 -8.27
N LYS A 36 19.70 -18.23 -9.14
CA LYS A 36 20.39 -17.92 -10.40
C LYS A 36 19.53 -17.06 -11.32
N ILE A 37 18.23 -17.38 -11.42
CA ILE A 37 17.26 -16.58 -12.18
C ILE A 37 17.20 -15.15 -11.62
N ARG A 38 17.08 -14.99 -10.29
CA ARG A 38 17.11 -13.68 -9.64
C ARG A 38 18.38 -12.88 -9.95
N GLU A 39 19.54 -13.50 -9.78
CA GLU A 39 20.84 -12.86 -10.06
C GLU A 39 20.98 -12.44 -11.53
N SER A 40 20.34 -13.16 -12.45
CA SER A 40 20.32 -12.80 -13.87
C SER A 40 19.51 -11.52 -14.14
N VAL A 41 18.31 -11.38 -13.57
CA VAL A 41 17.48 -10.16 -13.68
C VAL A 41 18.10 -8.97 -12.96
N GLN A 42 18.82 -9.21 -11.88
CA GLN A 42 19.57 -8.16 -11.18
C GLN A 42 20.64 -7.55 -12.08
N LYS A 43 21.35 -8.38 -12.86
CA LYS A 43 22.40 -7.93 -13.79
C LYS A 43 21.84 -7.36 -15.08
N ASP A 44 20.73 -7.92 -15.56
CA ASP A 44 20.14 -7.61 -16.85
C ASP A 44 18.60 -7.58 -16.74
N PRO A 45 17.99 -6.38 -16.71
CA PRO A 45 16.53 -6.23 -16.65
C PRO A 45 15.79 -6.85 -17.82
N ASP A 46 16.42 -7.04 -18.98
CA ASP A 46 15.77 -7.61 -20.17
C ASP A 46 15.43 -9.11 -20.00
N LYS A 47 16.08 -9.78 -19.05
CA LYS A 47 15.80 -11.19 -18.71
C LYS A 47 14.56 -11.38 -17.85
N LEU A 48 13.87 -10.30 -17.49
CA LEU A 48 12.75 -10.37 -16.53
C LEU A 48 11.59 -11.22 -17.05
N LEU A 49 11.23 -11.11 -18.33
CA LEU A 49 10.16 -11.91 -18.92
C LEU A 49 10.49 -13.41 -18.87
N ASP A 50 11.69 -13.77 -19.35
CA ASP A 50 12.19 -15.15 -19.32
C ASP A 50 12.24 -15.70 -17.89
N ALA A 51 12.68 -14.87 -16.94
CA ALA A 51 12.72 -15.23 -15.52
C ALA A 51 11.33 -15.54 -14.96
N VAL A 52 10.31 -14.74 -15.31
CA VAL A 52 8.93 -14.98 -14.92
C VAL A 52 8.40 -16.27 -15.54
N VAL A 53 8.68 -16.52 -16.82
CA VAL A 53 8.29 -17.77 -17.50
C VAL A 53 8.92 -18.98 -16.82
N HIS A 54 10.23 -18.95 -16.58
CA HIS A 54 10.96 -20.03 -15.94
C HIS A 54 10.49 -20.30 -14.51
N LEU A 55 10.28 -19.24 -13.70
CA LEU A 55 9.75 -19.44 -12.35
C LEU A 55 8.33 -20.00 -12.40
N THR A 56 7.47 -19.49 -13.28
CA THR A 56 6.09 -19.99 -13.42
C THR A 56 6.08 -21.48 -13.78
N GLN A 57 6.91 -21.91 -14.74
CA GLN A 57 7.08 -23.33 -15.07
C GLN A 57 7.59 -24.13 -13.87
N TYR A 58 8.64 -23.66 -13.21
CA TYR A 58 9.24 -24.30 -12.04
C TYR A 58 8.21 -24.55 -10.91
N PHE A 59 7.33 -23.59 -10.61
CA PHE A 59 6.32 -23.76 -9.56
C PHE A 59 5.14 -24.65 -9.96
N VAL A 60 4.74 -24.64 -11.23
CA VAL A 60 3.65 -25.48 -11.73
C VAL A 60 4.08 -26.93 -11.91
N GLU A 61 5.30 -27.17 -12.41
CA GLU A 61 5.73 -28.48 -12.90
C GLU A 61 6.61 -29.25 -11.90
N GLU A 62 7.54 -28.58 -11.19
CA GLU A 62 8.57 -29.31 -10.43
C GLU A 62 8.29 -29.46 -8.94
N LYS A 63 7.53 -28.54 -8.32
CA LYS A 63 7.39 -28.53 -6.86
C LYS A 63 6.02 -28.81 -6.29
N GLY A 64 4.91 -28.50 -6.98
CA GLY A 64 3.54 -28.66 -6.44
C GLY A 64 3.25 -27.92 -5.12
N GLU A 65 4.27 -27.34 -4.48
CA GLU A 65 4.25 -26.54 -3.27
C GLU A 65 4.55 -25.10 -3.66
N TYR A 66 3.51 -24.27 -3.66
CA TYR A 66 3.62 -22.85 -3.93
C TYR A 66 4.32 -22.15 -2.77
N SER A 67 5.40 -21.44 -3.06
CA SER A 67 6.09 -20.62 -2.08
C SER A 67 5.29 -19.34 -1.82
N SER A 68 5.23 -18.90 -0.55
CA SER A 68 4.69 -17.59 -0.12
C SER A 68 5.36 -16.38 -0.80
N SER A 69 6.41 -16.66 -1.59
CA SER A 69 7.22 -15.75 -2.36
C SER A 69 6.59 -15.26 -3.66
N ILE A 70 5.77 -16.09 -4.27
CA ILE A 70 5.15 -15.85 -5.59
C ILE A 70 3.63 -15.87 -5.45
N TRP A 71 3.15 -16.70 -4.52
CA TRP A 71 1.79 -16.65 -4.02
C TRP A 71 1.84 -16.13 -2.59
N PRO A 72 1.82 -14.81 -2.33
CA PRO A 72 1.75 -14.30 -0.96
C PRO A 72 0.58 -15.01 -0.27
N THR A 73 0.92 -15.80 0.75
CA THR A 73 0.14 -16.92 1.24
C THR A 73 -1.35 -16.60 1.42
N LEU A 74 -2.21 -17.16 0.56
CA LEU A 74 -3.38 -17.88 1.08
C LEU A 74 -2.79 -19.06 1.87
N LEU A 75 -2.67 -18.85 3.18
CA LEU A 75 -2.30 -19.75 4.28
C LEU A 75 -1.82 -21.17 3.90
N LYS A 76 -0.67 -21.59 4.45
CA LYS A 76 -0.30 -23.02 4.44
C LYS A 76 -1.43 -23.85 5.05
N PHE A 77 -1.82 -24.93 4.37
CA PHE A 77 -2.87 -25.87 4.81
C PHE A 77 -2.66 -26.39 6.25
N SER A 78 -1.41 -26.55 6.67
CA SER A 78 -1.03 -27.00 8.03
C SER A 78 -1.30 -25.98 9.14
N GLU A 79 -1.56 -24.71 8.80
CA GLU A 79 -1.65 -23.60 9.77
C GLU A 79 -3.05 -22.97 9.83
N ALA A 80 -3.99 -23.42 8.99
CA ALA A 80 -5.37 -22.95 8.94
C ALA A 80 -6.34 -24.05 8.47
N SER A 81 -6.42 -25.15 9.24
CA SER A 81 -7.31 -26.29 8.98
C SER A 81 -8.79 -25.94 8.80
N ASN A 82 -9.18 -24.73 9.20
CA ASN A 82 -10.55 -24.26 9.29
C ASN A 82 -10.96 -23.45 8.04
N LEU A 83 -9.98 -22.96 7.26
CA LEU A 83 -10.19 -22.33 5.96
C LEU A 83 -9.98 -23.41 4.90
N LYS A 84 -11.05 -24.15 4.58
CA LYS A 84 -11.06 -25.10 3.47
C LYS A 84 -10.96 -24.33 2.14
N ILE A 85 -9.75 -23.93 1.76
CA ILE A 85 -9.47 -23.64 0.35
C ILE A 85 -9.35 -25.01 -0.31
N HIS A 86 -10.42 -25.41 -1.01
CA HIS A 86 -10.36 -26.57 -1.88
C HIS A 86 -9.21 -26.35 -2.86
N LYS A 87 -8.28 -27.30 -2.88
CA LYS A 87 -7.02 -27.31 -3.63
C LYS A 87 -7.27 -27.00 -5.12
N LEU A 88 -7.25 -25.72 -5.49
CA LEU A 88 -7.08 -25.26 -6.86
C LEU A 88 -5.60 -24.93 -7.00
N SER A 89 -4.84 -25.84 -7.59
CA SER A 89 -3.51 -25.48 -8.10
C SER A 89 -3.74 -24.40 -9.16
N PRO A 90 -3.25 -23.15 -8.98
CA PRO A 90 -3.43 -22.11 -9.97
C PRO A 90 -2.83 -22.58 -11.29
N THR A 91 -3.60 -22.34 -12.35
CA THR A 91 -3.19 -22.51 -13.73
C THR A 91 -2.02 -21.60 -14.06
N LYS A 92 -1.31 -21.90 -15.16
CA LYS A 92 -0.25 -21.02 -15.67
C LYS A 92 -0.77 -19.61 -15.92
N ASP A 93 -1.99 -19.48 -16.43
CA ASP A 93 -2.60 -18.18 -16.75
C ASP A 93 -2.91 -17.36 -15.50
N GLU A 94 -3.44 -17.98 -14.44
CA GLU A 94 -3.66 -17.31 -13.15
C GLU A 94 -2.34 -16.83 -12.52
N LEU A 95 -1.26 -17.60 -12.65
CA LEU A 95 0.06 -17.18 -12.19
C LEU A 95 0.62 -16.02 -13.02
N PHE A 96 0.46 -16.04 -14.35
CA PHE A 96 0.86 -14.92 -15.19
C PHE A 96 0.05 -13.66 -14.88
N TYR A 97 -1.25 -13.80 -14.61
CA TYR A 97 -2.08 -12.69 -14.18
C TYR A 97 -1.61 -12.13 -12.83
N LEU A 98 -1.35 -12.99 -11.85
CA LEU A 98 -0.79 -12.56 -10.56
C LEU A 98 0.56 -11.87 -10.73
N TRP A 99 1.45 -12.40 -11.59
CA TRP A 99 2.70 -11.74 -11.93
C TRP A 99 2.46 -10.36 -12.52
N SER A 100 1.48 -10.18 -13.39
CA SER A 100 1.16 -8.86 -13.94
C SER A 100 0.74 -7.86 -12.86
N ILE A 101 -0.06 -8.27 -11.87
CA ILE A 101 -0.43 -7.44 -10.71
C ILE A 101 0.80 -7.10 -9.86
N LEU A 102 1.63 -8.11 -9.58
CA LEU A 102 2.83 -7.99 -8.75
C LEU A 102 3.89 -7.08 -9.37
N LEU A 103 4.10 -7.20 -10.68
CA LEU A 103 5.14 -6.48 -11.41
C LEU A 103 4.71 -5.06 -11.76
N SER A 104 3.41 -4.81 -11.99
CA SER A 104 2.89 -3.47 -12.31
C SER A 104 2.89 -2.49 -11.12
N GLY A 105 2.98 -3.00 -9.88
CA GLY A 105 2.85 -2.21 -8.66
C GLY A 105 3.98 -1.21 -8.40
N LEU A 106 3.71 -0.29 -7.48
CA LEU A 106 4.65 0.69 -6.96
C LEU A 106 5.48 0.08 -5.81
N PRO A 107 6.81 -0.02 -5.95
CA PRO A 107 7.66 -0.54 -4.89
C PRO A 107 7.81 0.46 -3.73
N HIS A 108 7.65 -0.01 -2.50
CA HIS A 108 7.97 0.77 -1.29
C HIS A 108 8.52 -0.13 -0.18
N ARG A 109 9.85 -0.11 -0.01
CA ARG A 109 10.57 -0.98 0.94
C ARG A 109 10.26 -2.46 0.77
N ASN A 110 9.39 -2.99 1.63
CA ASN A 110 8.97 -4.38 1.71
C ASN A 110 7.50 -4.55 1.31
N MET A 111 6.90 -3.51 0.72
CA MET A 111 5.54 -3.48 0.22
C MET A 111 5.52 -3.21 -1.28
N ILE A 112 4.53 -3.78 -1.96
CA ILE A 112 4.20 -3.50 -3.36
C ILE A 112 2.76 -3.01 -3.37
N VAL A 113 2.50 -1.84 -3.96
CA VAL A 113 1.16 -1.24 -4.03
C VAL A 113 0.69 -1.21 -5.48
N SER A 114 -0.35 -1.99 -5.81
CA SER A 114 -0.91 -2.07 -7.16
C SER A 114 -2.31 -1.46 -7.19
N LEU A 115 -2.56 -0.61 -8.19
CA LEU A 115 -3.89 -0.13 -8.55
C LEU A 115 -4.44 -1.07 -9.63
N ILE A 116 -5.58 -1.69 -9.37
CA ILE A 116 -6.23 -2.64 -10.30
C ILE A 116 -7.48 -1.97 -10.87
N ASN A 117 -7.74 -2.19 -12.16
CA ASN A 117 -8.81 -1.57 -12.94
C ASN A 117 -8.76 -0.04 -12.85
N VAL A 118 -7.57 0.53 -13.08
CA VAL A 118 -7.30 1.96 -13.16
C VAL A 118 -6.52 2.19 -14.45
N ASP A 119 -6.72 3.33 -15.10
CA ASP A 119 -6.11 3.64 -16.39
C ASP A 119 -4.57 3.50 -16.34
N GLU A 120 -4.02 2.75 -17.30
CA GLU A 120 -2.60 2.38 -17.32
C GLU A 120 -1.67 3.57 -17.59
N ASP A 121 -2.14 4.61 -18.29
CA ASP A 121 -1.36 5.81 -18.57
C ASP A 121 -1.34 6.72 -17.36
N CYS A 122 -2.44 6.80 -16.60
CA CYS A 122 -2.44 7.44 -15.28
C CYS A 122 -1.47 6.74 -14.30
N ILE A 123 -1.43 5.39 -14.30
CA ILE A 123 -0.48 4.64 -13.47
C ILE A 123 0.97 4.91 -13.89
N GLU A 124 1.26 4.99 -15.19
CA GLU A 124 2.63 5.28 -15.65
C GLU A 124 3.07 6.70 -15.30
N MET A 125 2.19 7.69 -15.49
CA MET A 125 2.41 9.06 -15.04
C MET A 125 2.65 9.12 -13.52
N LEU A 126 1.90 8.33 -12.74
CA LEU A 126 2.09 8.24 -11.30
C LEU A 126 3.47 7.68 -10.95
N LYS A 127 3.92 6.64 -11.66
CA LYS A 127 5.28 6.07 -11.49
C LYS A 127 6.35 7.09 -11.77
N GLU A 128 6.27 7.81 -12.89
CA GLU A 128 7.21 8.87 -13.26
C GLU A 128 7.31 9.96 -12.17
N LYS A 129 6.17 10.37 -11.60
CA LYS A 129 6.12 11.43 -10.59
C LYS A 129 6.57 10.98 -9.19
N LEU A 130 6.31 9.74 -8.81
CA LEU A 130 6.49 9.26 -7.44
C LEU A 130 7.68 8.33 -7.25
N VAL A 131 8.15 7.64 -8.26
CA VAL A 131 9.25 6.68 -8.10
C VAL A 131 10.57 7.41 -8.28
N SER A 132 11.50 7.22 -7.35
CA SER A 132 12.80 7.87 -7.45
C SER A 132 13.56 7.46 -8.72
N ASP A 133 14.14 8.44 -9.41
CA ASP A 133 15.13 8.23 -10.47
C ASP A 133 16.44 7.72 -9.84
N VAL A 134 16.42 6.46 -9.42
CA VAL A 134 17.65 5.75 -9.11
C VAL A 134 18.17 5.18 -10.43
N SER A 135 19.47 5.34 -10.71
CA SER A 135 20.09 4.65 -11.84
C SER A 135 19.68 3.17 -11.82
N PHE A 136 19.21 2.68 -12.97
CA PHE A 136 18.69 1.31 -13.15
C PHE A 136 19.56 0.21 -12.52
N MET A 137 20.85 0.49 -12.30
CA MET A 137 21.88 -0.45 -11.90
C MET A 137 22.12 -0.55 -10.38
N GLN A 138 21.79 0.46 -9.56
CA GLN A 138 22.41 0.57 -8.21
C GLN A 138 21.47 0.46 -7.00
N ALA A 139 20.17 0.78 -7.10
CA ALA A 139 19.22 0.56 -6.01
C ALA A 139 17.83 0.14 -6.50
N ILE A 140 17.05 -0.47 -5.60
CA ILE A 140 15.64 -0.75 -5.83
C ILE A 140 14.93 0.61 -5.79
N PRO A 141 14.25 1.03 -6.86
CA PRO A 141 13.49 2.27 -6.85
C PRO A 141 12.38 2.18 -5.79
N GLU A 142 12.08 3.31 -5.14
CA GLU A 142 11.05 3.38 -4.10
C GLU A 142 10.15 4.59 -4.31
N LEU A 143 8.93 4.51 -3.78
CA LEU A 143 8.05 5.67 -3.65
C LEU A 143 8.74 6.79 -2.86
N ASN A 144 8.78 7.97 -3.48
CA ASN A 144 9.25 9.22 -2.90
C ASN A 144 8.32 9.63 -1.76
N ARG A 145 8.78 9.35 -0.53
CA ARG A 145 8.06 9.67 0.70
C ARG A 145 7.77 11.17 0.84
N GLU A 146 8.69 12.04 0.45
CA GLU A 146 8.50 13.48 0.56
C GLU A 146 7.40 13.95 -0.40
N ALA A 147 7.39 13.42 -1.63
CA ALA A 147 6.33 13.70 -2.59
C ALA A 147 4.97 13.22 -2.08
N LEU A 148 4.86 12.00 -1.55
CA LEU A 148 3.61 11.48 -0.98
C LEU A 148 3.08 12.36 0.17
N LEU A 149 3.96 12.70 1.13
CA LEU A 149 3.61 13.49 2.31
C LEU A 149 3.37 14.98 1.99
N SER A 150 3.78 15.46 0.82
CA SER A 150 3.51 16.85 0.39
C SER A 150 2.01 17.16 0.29
N SER A 151 1.17 16.13 0.07
CA SER A 151 -0.30 16.23 0.02
C SER A 151 -0.96 16.40 1.40
N LEU A 152 -0.20 16.29 2.49
CA LEU A 152 -0.68 16.29 3.88
C LEU A 152 -0.24 17.53 4.66
N ASN A 153 -0.01 18.65 3.98
CA ASN A 153 0.41 19.91 4.60
C ASN A 153 1.60 19.74 5.58
N LYS A 154 2.65 19.04 5.13
CA LYS A 154 3.90 18.77 5.89
C LYS A 154 3.74 17.90 7.14
N GLN A 155 2.62 17.22 7.32
CA GLN A 155 2.45 16.28 8.42
C GLN A 155 3.12 14.93 8.11
N MET A 156 3.71 14.32 9.14
CA MET A 156 4.38 13.03 9.00
C MET A 156 3.39 11.89 9.21
N LEU A 157 3.56 10.80 8.46
CA LEU A 157 2.86 9.53 8.69
C LEU A 157 3.84 8.34 8.69
N PRO A 158 3.52 7.25 9.41
CA PRO A 158 4.29 6.01 9.43
C PRO A 158 3.95 5.13 8.21
N ILE A 159 4.19 5.67 7.01
CA ILE A 159 3.85 5.00 5.73
C ILE A 159 4.67 3.73 5.46
N THR A 160 5.73 3.50 6.25
CA THR A 160 6.64 2.38 6.04
C THR A 160 6.28 1.16 6.87
N GLU A 161 5.46 1.36 7.90
CA GLU A 161 5.13 0.39 8.92
C GLU A 161 3.74 -0.24 8.70
N TYR A 162 2.80 0.53 8.12
CA TYR A 162 1.39 0.15 8.06
C TYR A 162 0.82 0.26 6.63
N PRO A 163 0.38 -0.85 6.01
CA PRO A 163 -0.18 -0.86 4.66
C PRO A 163 -1.34 0.14 4.44
N ALA A 164 -2.28 0.21 5.38
CA ALA A 164 -3.41 1.14 5.28
C ALA A 164 -2.98 2.61 5.30
N VAL A 165 -1.93 2.95 6.06
CA VAL A 165 -1.38 4.32 6.10
C VAL A 165 -0.74 4.68 4.76
N LEU A 166 -0.01 3.74 4.14
CA LEU A 166 0.56 3.91 2.81
C LEU A 166 -0.52 4.12 1.75
N VAL A 167 -1.55 3.26 1.72
CA VAL A 167 -2.66 3.37 0.75
C VAL A 167 -3.41 4.67 0.90
N PHE A 168 -3.76 5.04 2.14
CA PHE A 168 -4.44 6.31 2.40
C PHE A 168 -3.61 7.50 1.90
N THR A 169 -2.31 7.50 2.19
CA THR A 169 -1.40 8.57 1.74
C THR A 169 -1.31 8.63 0.22
N LEU A 170 -1.26 7.48 -0.45
CA LEU A 170 -1.22 7.40 -1.91
C LEU A 170 -2.51 7.92 -2.54
N ILE A 171 -3.67 7.50 -2.05
CA ILE A 171 -4.99 7.96 -2.51
C ILE A 171 -5.15 9.47 -2.30
N ASN A 172 -4.73 9.97 -1.13
CA ASN A 172 -4.75 11.40 -0.83
C ASN A 172 -3.83 12.20 -1.77
N TYR A 173 -2.64 11.65 -2.07
CA TYR A 173 -1.72 12.25 -3.03
C TYR A 173 -2.31 12.32 -4.43
N ILE A 174 -2.95 11.23 -4.89
CA ILE A 174 -3.59 11.16 -6.22
C ILE A 174 -4.66 12.26 -6.34
N ALA A 175 -5.60 12.34 -5.39
CA ALA A 175 -6.62 13.40 -5.40
C ALA A 175 -6.01 14.80 -5.37
N TYR A 176 -5.02 15.03 -4.48
CA TYR A 176 -4.33 16.31 -4.35
C TYR A 176 -3.64 16.73 -5.65
N LYS A 177 -2.94 15.81 -6.33
CA LYS A 177 -2.23 16.11 -7.57
C LYS A 177 -3.18 16.32 -8.75
N SER A 178 -4.22 15.52 -8.86
CA SER A 178 -5.18 15.67 -9.94
C SER A 178 -5.92 17.00 -9.89
N LYS A 179 -6.30 17.46 -8.69
CA LYS A 179 -6.86 18.81 -8.54
C LYS A 179 -5.82 19.91 -8.78
N ASN A 180 -4.69 19.89 -8.06
CA ASN A 180 -3.81 21.06 -8.01
C ASN A 180 -2.78 21.16 -9.14
N SER A 181 -2.34 20.02 -9.69
CA SER A 181 -1.33 19.98 -10.76
C SER A 181 -1.98 19.77 -12.13
N GLU A 182 -2.97 18.87 -12.21
CA GLU A 182 -3.68 18.55 -13.46
C GLU A 182 -4.93 19.42 -13.66
N LYS A 183 -5.28 20.27 -12.67
CA LYS A 183 -6.39 21.24 -12.72
C LYS A 183 -7.76 20.61 -12.94
N MET A 184 -7.94 19.34 -12.54
CA MET A 184 -9.25 18.71 -12.53
C MET A 184 -10.15 19.43 -11.53
N SER A 185 -11.34 19.81 -11.99
CA SER A 185 -12.25 20.70 -11.27
C SER A 185 -13.45 19.98 -10.67
N ASP A 186 -13.67 18.74 -11.08
CA ASP A 186 -14.80 17.94 -10.65
C ASP A 186 -14.41 16.48 -10.38
N ILE A 187 -15.18 15.83 -9.50
CA ILE A 187 -14.94 14.43 -9.13
C ILE A 187 -15.26 13.47 -10.26
N CYS A 188 -16.26 13.74 -11.11
CA CYS A 188 -16.58 12.87 -12.25
C CYS A 188 -15.46 12.92 -13.30
N GLU A 189 -14.95 14.12 -13.61
CA GLU A 189 -13.77 14.30 -14.48
C GLU A 189 -12.57 13.48 -13.96
N PHE A 190 -12.31 13.54 -12.65
CA PHE A 190 -11.25 12.76 -12.02
C PHE A 190 -11.45 11.25 -12.16
N LEU A 191 -12.64 10.74 -11.84
CA LEU A 191 -12.94 9.31 -11.91
C LEU A 191 -12.88 8.79 -13.35
N GLU A 192 -13.43 9.54 -14.31
CA GLU A 192 -13.38 9.20 -15.74
C GLU A 192 -11.95 9.19 -16.26
N THR A 193 -11.15 10.22 -15.96
CA THR A 193 -9.76 10.31 -16.44
C THR A 193 -8.91 9.18 -15.88
N TRP A 194 -9.08 8.84 -14.61
CA TRP A 194 -8.34 7.73 -13.99
C TRP A 194 -8.93 6.36 -14.29
N GLY A 195 -10.06 6.28 -15.01
CA GLY A 195 -10.77 5.03 -15.23
C GLY A 195 -11.21 4.34 -13.93
N ILE A 196 -11.46 5.10 -12.86
CA ILE A 196 -11.86 4.56 -11.56
C ILE A 196 -13.35 4.24 -11.59
N THR A 197 -13.66 2.96 -11.39
CA THR A 197 -15.00 2.37 -11.37
C THR A 197 -15.25 1.64 -10.05
N GLU A 198 -16.42 1.02 -9.90
CA GLU A 198 -16.75 0.20 -8.72
C GLU A 198 -15.84 -1.03 -8.55
N ASP A 199 -15.25 -1.51 -9.65
CA ASP A 199 -14.32 -2.64 -9.68
C ASP A 199 -12.86 -2.22 -9.43
N SER A 200 -12.59 -0.92 -9.31
CA SER A 200 -11.26 -0.41 -9.02
C SER A 200 -10.88 -0.61 -7.56
N LEU A 201 -9.67 -1.10 -7.33
CA LEU A 201 -9.18 -1.42 -5.99
C LEU A 201 -7.66 -1.25 -5.85
N VAL A 202 -7.21 -1.03 -4.62
CA VAL A 202 -5.78 -1.03 -4.26
C VAL A 202 -5.43 -2.36 -3.61
N VAL A 203 -4.38 -3.01 -4.11
CA VAL A 203 -3.77 -4.19 -3.48
C VAL A 203 -2.43 -3.80 -2.89
N VAL A 204 -2.20 -4.14 -1.62
CA VAL A 204 -0.88 -4.02 -1.00
C VAL A 204 -0.38 -5.38 -0.59
N ILE A 205 0.81 -5.73 -1.09
CA ILE A 205 1.47 -6.98 -0.78
C ILE A 205 2.70 -6.66 0.05
N ARG A 206 2.65 -7.04 1.34
CA ARG A 206 3.78 -6.93 2.25
C ARG A 206 4.57 -8.23 2.18
N VAL A 207 5.80 -8.14 1.68
CA VAL A 207 6.76 -9.24 1.63
C VAL A 207 7.78 -8.96 2.73
N PRO A 208 7.81 -9.67 3.86
CA PRO A 208 8.81 -9.44 4.93
C PRO A 208 10.20 -10.01 4.58
N PHE A 209 11.24 -9.63 5.33
CA PHE A 209 12.63 -10.01 5.01
C PHE A 209 12.98 -11.43 5.46
N ARG A 210 12.54 -11.86 6.66
CA ARG A 210 12.76 -13.20 7.22
C ARG A 210 11.66 -13.55 8.24
N GLY A 211 11.26 -14.82 8.30
CA GLY A 211 10.49 -15.42 9.39
C GLY A 211 9.00 -15.05 9.49
N GLU A 212 8.62 -13.86 9.03
CA GLU A 212 7.22 -13.43 8.94
C GLU A 212 6.55 -13.93 7.65
N LYS A 213 5.23 -14.09 7.67
CA LYS A 213 4.44 -14.44 6.49
C LYS A 213 4.17 -13.20 5.64
N SER A 214 4.13 -13.38 4.32
CA SER A 214 3.64 -12.35 3.42
C SER A 214 2.16 -12.08 3.69
N GLU A 215 1.76 -10.82 3.60
CA GLU A 215 0.38 -10.37 3.79
C GLU A 215 -0.13 -9.70 2.51
N VAL A 216 -1.42 -9.87 2.22
CA VAL A 216 -2.11 -9.17 1.14
C VAL A 216 -3.28 -8.39 1.73
N HIS A 217 -3.36 -7.12 1.39
CA HIS A 217 -4.41 -6.21 1.82
C HIS A 217 -5.15 -5.69 0.59
N PHE A 218 -6.48 -5.72 0.63
CA PHE A 218 -7.34 -5.25 -0.45
C PHE A 218 -8.17 -4.05 0.03
N TYR A 219 -8.28 -3.02 -0.80
CA TYR A 219 -9.10 -1.84 -0.56
C TYR A 219 -9.93 -1.55 -1.81
N SER A 220 -11.18 -2.00 -1.80
CA SER A 220 -12.10 -1.96 -2.94
C SER A 220 -13.01 -0.73 -2.95
N ARG A 221 -13.78 -0.55 -4.05
CA ARG A 221 -14.79 0.51 -4.20
C ARG A 221 -14.17 1.91 -4.08
N LEU A 222 -13.07 2.09 -4.79
CA LEU A 222 -12.33 3.35 -4.80
C LEU A 222 -13.21 4.51 -5.27
N ASP A 223 -14.07 4.27 -6.26
CA ASP A 223 -15.05 5.22 -6.76
C ASP A 223 -15.91 5.83 -5.63
N ILE A 224 -16.44 4.99 -4.74
CA ILE A 224 -17.28 5.43 -3.61
C ILE A 224 -16.44 6.14 -2.57
N PHE A 225 -15.22 5.63 -2.30
CA PHE A 225 -14.33 6.28 -1.36
C PHE A 225 -14.00 7.71 -1.81
N PHE A 226 -13.61 7.88 -3.08
CA PHE A 226 -13.34 9.19 -3.67
C PHE A 226 -14.58 10.08 -3.68
N ASN A 227 -15.72 9.57 -4.15
CA ASN A 227 -16.98 10.31 -4.17
C ASN A 227 -17.42 10.80 -2.78
N LYS A 228 -17.25 9.98 -1.75
CA LYS A 228 -17.66 10.30 -0.39
C LYS A 228 -16.74 11.32 0.28
N TRP A 229 -15.44 11.20 0.08
CA TRP A 229 -14.45 11.91 0.89
C TRP A 229 -13.72 13.04 0.17
N TYR A 230 -13.72 13.05 -1.17
CA TYR A 230 -12.97 14.03 -1.96
C TYR A 230 -13.84 14.88 -2.90
N ARG A 231 -15.14 14.57 -3.06
CA ARG A 231 -16.05 15.36 -3.91
C ARG A 231 -16.02 16.87 -3.60
N ASP A 232 -16.16 17.23 -2.33
CA ASP A 232 -16.13 18.64 -1.90
C ASP A 232 -14.74 19.25 -2.07
N PHE A 233 -13.69 18.43 -1.94
CA PHE A 233 -12.33 18.89 -2.20
C PHE A 233 -12.16 19.33 -3.66
N PHE A 234 -12.64 18.57 -4.66
CA PHE A 234 -12.50 18.95 -6.08
C PHE A 234 -13.19 20.27 -6.42
N THR A 235 -14.36 20.54 -5.85
CA THR A 235 -15.17 21.75 -6.14
C THR A 235 -14.81 22.97 -5.29
N SER A 236 -14.05 22.79 -4.20
CA SER A 236 -13.67 23.87 -3.30
C SER A 236 -12.41 24.63 -3.74
N ASN A 237 -12.13 25.77 -3.09
CA ASN A 237 -10.85 26.49 -3.23
C ASN A 237 -9.76 25.98 -2.26
N MET A 238 -9.95 24.82 -1.63
CA MET A 238 -9.00 24.29 -0.66
C MET A 238 -7.73 23.79 -1.33
N GLN A 239 -6.58 24.10 -0.73
CA GLN A 239 -5.28 23.67 -1.22
C GLN A 239 -5.03 22.18 -0.97
N PHE A 240 -5.45 21.66 0.18
CA PHE A 240 -5.24 20.26 0.58
C PHE A 240 -6.59 19.57 0.84
N PRO A 241 -6.70 18.24 0.64
CA PRO A 241 -7.88 17.50 1.04
C PRO A 241 -8.08 17.55 2.56
N ASP A 242 -9.30 17.86 3.00
CA ASP A 242 -9.65 17.92 4.43
C ASP A 242 -9.44 16.59 5.12
N LEU A 243 -9.85 15.49 4.47
CA LEU A 243 -9.69 14.16 5.03
C LEU A 243 -8.21 13.84 5.29
N GLY A 244 -7.34 14.13 4.31
CA GLY A 244 -5.89 14.00 4.43
C GLY A 244 -5.36 14.75 5.65
N THR A 245 -5.66 16.04 5.70
CA THR A 245 -5.21 16.97 6.75
C THR A 245 -5.70 16.55 8.13
N PHE A 246 -6.96 16.13 8.24
CA PHE A 246 -7.56 15.66 9.48
C PHE A 246 -6.88 14.37 9.96
N VAL A 247 -6.82 13.34 9.12
CA VAL A 247 -6.25 12.04 9.48
C VAL A 247 -4.78 12.18 9.87
N SER A 248 -3.99 12.92 9.09
CA SER A 248 -2.58 13.12 9.42
C SER A 248 -2.41 13.89 10.73
N SER A 249 -3.39 14.73 11.10
CA SER A 249 -3.31 15.49 12.34
C SER A 249 -3.46 14.60 13.57
N LEU A 250 -4.15 13.46 13.45
CA LEU A 250 -4.35 12.50 14.54
C LEU A 250 -3.06 11.76 14.92
N TYR A 251 -2.08 11.69 14.01
CA TYR A 251 -0.83 11.01 14.29
C TYR A 251 0.06 11.79 15.28
N VAL A 252 0.71 11.06 16.16
CA VAL A 252 1.66 11.60 17.14
C VAL A 252 3.06 11.07 16.83
N TYR A 253 3.97 11.95 16.40
CA TYR A 253 5.36 11.58 16.10
C TYR A 253 6.28 11.53 17.34
N HIS A 254 5.74 11.81 18.53
CA HIS A 254 6.51 11.76 19.78
C HIS A 254 6.97 10.34 20.11
N LYS A 255 8.23 10.18 20.53
CA LYS A 255 8.88 8.87 20.80
C LYS A 255 8.03 7.92 21.66
N ASP A 256 7.36 8.45 22.69
CA ASP A 256 6.60 7.65 23.66
C ASP A 256 5.22 7.21 23.15
N TYR A 257 4.71 7.84 22.09
CA TYR A 257 3.38 7.59 21.54
C TYR A 257 3.39 7.10 20.10
N ARG A 258 4.54 7.21 19.40
CA ARG A 258 4.67 6.96 17.97
C ARG A 258 4.17 5.57 17.57
N GLU A 259 4.58 4.55 18.31
CA GLU A 259 4.22 3.16 18.00
C GLU A 259 2.72 2.92 18.20
N VAL A 260 2.18 3.32 19.35
CA VAL A 260 0.75 3.17 19.69
C VAL A 260 -0.12 3.97 18.74
N SER A 261 0.23 5.25 18.49
CA SER A 261 -0.49 6.13 17.56
C SER A 261 -0.46 5.58 16.14
N GLY A 262 0.70 5.10 15.67
CA GLY A 262 0.83 4.49 14.34
C GLY A 262 -0.04 3.23 14.20
N SER A 263 -0.04 2.35 15.21
CA SER A 263 -0.83 1.12 15.20
C SER A 263 -2.33 1.40 15.20
N LEU A 264 -2.79 2.33 16.05
CA LEU A 264 -4.19 2.77 16.09
C LEU A 264 -4.59 3.40 14.75
N LEU A 265 -3.73 4.25 14.18
CA LEU A 265 -3.99 4.93 12.91
C LEU A 265 -4.09 3.93 11.76
N GLY A 266 -3.18 2.95 11.70
CA GLY A 266 -3.22 1.89 10.70
C GLY A 266 -4.53 1.08 10.75
N LYS A 267 -5.00 0.73 11.94
CA LYS A 267 -6.29 0.04 12.12
C LYS A 267 -7.47 0.92 11.73
N PHE A 268 -7.48 2.18 12.18
CA PHE A 268 -8.53 3.14 11.83
C PHE A 268 -8.63 3.32 10.31
N LEU A 269 -7.49 3.54 9.65
CA LEU A 269 -7.44 3.70 8.20
C LEU A 269 -7.84 2.44 7.44
N HIS A 270 -7.55 1.25 7.97
CA HIS A 270 -8.02 0.02 7.38
C HIS A 270 -9.55 -0.04 7.31
N TYR A 271 -10.25 0.35 8.38
CA TYR A 271 -11.72 0.45 8.36
C TYR A 271 -12.21 1.59 7.45
N LEU A 272 -11.58 2.76 7.55
CA LEU A 272 -11.97 3.95 6.80
C LEU A 272 -11.92 3.70 5.28
N LEU A 273 -10.81 3.12 4.80
CA LEU A 273 -10.61 2.77 3.39
C LEU A 273 -11.62 1.73 2.89
N ASN A 274 -12.16 0.90 3.79
CA ASN A 274 -13.24 -0.05 3.49
C ASN A 274 -14.65 0.54 3.69
N GLY A 275 -14.75 1.88 3.79
CA GLY A 275 -16.02 2.60 3.84
C GLY A 275 -16.64 2.78 5.22
N TYR A 276 -15.97 2.32 6.29
CA TYR A 276 -16.48 2.35 7.66
C TYR A 276 -15.65 3.23 8.60
N VAL A 277 -16.29 4.15 9.33
CA VAL A 277 -15.62 4.97 10.34
C VAL A 277 -15.75 4.30 11.71
N HIS A 278 -14.67 3.71 12.21
CA HIS A 278 -14.69 3.04 13.52
C HIS A 278 -14.57 4.07 14.66
N GLY A 279 -15.71 4.44 15.26
CA GLY A 279 -15.79 5.48 16.29
C GLY A 279 -14.85 5.30 17.48
N GLU A 280 -14.73 4.08 18.03
CA GLU A 280 -13.83 3.81 19.16
C GLU A 280 -12.35 4.01 18.81
N LEU A 281 -11.92 3.63 17.60
CA LEU A 281 -10.53 3.85 17.17
C LEU A 281 -10.25 5.34 16.98
N LEU A 282 -11.22 6.09 16.45
CA LEU A 282 -11.13 7.53 16.31
C LEU A 282 -11.03 8.22 17.68
N ASP A 283 -11.88 7.85 18.63
CA ASP A 283 -11.85 8.36 20.00
C ASP A 283 -10.51 8.09 20.68
N ARG A 284 -9.98 6.87 20.53
CA ARG A 284 -8.65 6.51 21.04
C ARG A 284 -7.52 7.31 20.39
N LEU A 285 -7.61 7.59 19.09
CA LEU A 285 -6.64 8.43 18.38
C LEU A 285 -6.66 9.87 18.92
N ILE A 286 -7.84 10.45 19.09
CA ILE A 286 -8.04 11.80 19.65
C ILE A 286 -7.54 11.86 21.08
N THR A 287 -7.86 10.86 21.91
CA THR A 287 -7.40 10.77 23.30
C THR A 287 -5.87 10.67 23.35
N THR A 288 -5.27 9.75 22.58
CA THR A 288 -3.80 9.60 22.49
C THR A 288 -3.12 10.91 22.07
N LYS A 289 -3.71 11.61 21.10
CA LYS A 289 -3.22 12.92 20.64
C LYS A 289 -3.30 13.95 21.75
N THR A 290 -4.42 14.03 22.45
CA THR A 290 -4.65 14.97 23.55
C THR A 290 -3.66 14.74 24.70
N GLU A 291 -3.47 13.49 25.12
CA GLU A 291 -2.50 13.11 26.15
C GLU A 291 -1.07 13.49 25.76
N ALA A 292 -0.68 13.24 24.50
CA ALA A 292 0.64 13.60 24.01
C ALA A 292 0.86 15.13 23.97
N PHE A 293 -0.17 15.91 23.65
CA PHE A 293 -0.09 17.38 23.63
C PHE A 293 0.00 17.98 25.03
N LEU A 294 -0.72 17.41 26.00
CA LEU A 294 -0.74 17.91 27.37
C LEU A 294 0.55 17.60 28.15
N LYS A 295 1.47 16.78 27.61
CA LYS A 295 2.79 16.42 28.19
C LYS A 295 2.77 15.90 29.64
N GLU A 296 1.60 15.62 30.19
CA GLU A 296 1.41 15.01 31.50
C GLU A 296 0.44 13.85 31.32
N LYS A 297 0.81 12.66 31.83
CA LYS A 297 -0.18 11.63 32.14
C LYS A 297 -1.30 12.34 32.88
N THR A 298 -2.53 12.26 32.38
CA THR A 298 -3.73 12.90 32.93
C THR A 298 -4.07 12.30 34.31
N TYR A 299 -3.21 12.53 35.30
CA TYR A 299 -3.46 12.23 36.71
C TYR A 299 -4.65 13.06 37.23
N GLY A 300 -4.93 14.21 36.62
CA GLY A 300 -6.06 15.08 36.98
C GLY A 300 -7.44 14.46 36.72
N VAL A 301 -7.66 13.83 35.57
CA VAL A 301 -8.97 13.24 35.22
C VAL A 301 -9.22 11.95 36.01
N LEU A 302 -8.18 11.12 36.24
CA LEU A 302 -8.29 9.95 37.12
C LEU A 302 -8.55 10.31 38.59
N ARG A 303 -8.11 11.49 39.04
CA ARG A 303 -8.45 12.04 40.37
C ARG A 303 -9.74 12.84 40.39
N ALA A 304 -10.36 13.11 39.24
CA ALA A 304 -11.65 13.79 39.18
C ALA A 304 -12.72 13.00 39.92
N LYS A 305 -12.66 11.66 39.91
CA LYS A 305 -13.57 10.83 40.72
C LYS A 305 -13.44 11.11 42.23
N ASN A 306 -12.22 11.34 42.72
CA ASN A 306 -11.92 11.71 44.12
C ASN A 306 -12.26 13.18 44.45
N PHE A 307 -12.22 14.06 43.45
CA PHE A 307 -12.62 15.46 43.57
C PHE A 307 -14.16 15.59 43.57
N PHE A 308 -14.85 14.97 42.61
CA PHE A 308 -16.31 14.93 42.55
C PHE A 308 -16.92 14.13 43.70
N SER A 309 -16.27 13.08 44.20
CA SER A 309 -16.72 12.41 45.44
C SER A 309 -16.64 13.29 46.69
N LYS A 310 -15.91 14.41 46.63
CA LYS A 310 -15.83 15.42 47.72
C LYS A 310 -16.71 16.65 47.48
N ILE A 311 -17.24 16.82 46.27
CA ILE A 311 -18.18 17.90 45.91
C ILE A 311 -19.63 17.40 45.96
N THR A 312 -19.83 16.09 46.12
CA THR A 312 -21.15 15.51 46.37
C THR A 312 -21.48 15.59 47.87
N ILE A 313 -21.57 16.80 48.43
CA ILE A 313 -22.43 17.22 49.55
C ILE A 313 -22.80 18.69 49.31
#